data_AF-A0A2N0HN00-F1
#
_entry.id   AF-A0A2N0HN00-F1
#
_cell.length_a   1.000
_cell.length_b   1.000
_cell.length_c   1.000
_cell.angle_alpha   90.00
_cell.angle_beta   90.00
_cell.angle_gamma   90.00
#
_symmetry.space_group_name_H-M   'P 1'
#
loop_
_entity.id
_entity.type
_entity.pdbx_description
1 polymer ?
#
loop_
_entity_poly.entity_id
_entity_poly.type
_entity_poly.pdbx_seq_one_letter_code
_entity_poly.pdbx_strand_id
1 'polypeptide(L)'
;MLTMDTTARRYLAIFLACVLAALALVSAVNYHVDPYLLHQWDSPLLQRLRPTTEKLSVWSKTYAVARYRPAVVYIGNSRTEMGLPANSARTLFEGKSVFNSAVSGASIGEAVRLAEHAARVSHVDTMVWGIDAPSFSLELGSAGVEPGLTAGGPAFFARRALLNIKRGLTVDMTRDTWRILNGSYDGVCLSSLALHGQRDESCLTSRNRTWTGTARAFTPRLQEFGDGLGPTEPALRAFDASVGKLCRGGTRLRLYINPTHALTLDALYWRGKWDAMEAWQRDLVQMAGRYRRQGCDVRLVDFSGFNSITSEAIPQVTGAPDMRYYWEASHYRDNVGRFILARLFGGPVAVPADFGVELTETGIAAHQAATRAARERYHVQHADETAYLRHVLTLPREPK
;
A
#
# COMPACT_ATOMS: atom_id res chain seq x y z
N MET A 1 -9.45 -49.00 36.44
CA MET A 1 -10.21 -48.31 35.38
C MET A 1 -11.27 -47.47 36.07
N LEU A 2 -10.99 -46.19 36.36
CA LEU A 2 -11.89 -45.31 37.10
C LEU A 2 -13.11 -44.99 36.23
N THR A 3 -14.26 -45.58 36.55
CA THR A 3 -15.55 -45.23 35.96
C THR A 3 -15.88 -43.80 36.39
N MET A 4 -15.69 -42.82 35.49
CA MET A 4 -16.23 -41.48 35.71
C MET A 4 -17.73 -41.59 36.01
N ASP A 5 -18.13 -41.04 37.16
CA ASP A 5 -19.52 -40.89 37.59
C ASP A 5 -20.38 -40.28 36.47
N THR A 6 -21.53 -40.91 36.19
CA THR A 6 -22.49 -40.49 35.16
C THR A 6 -22.97 -39.05 35.37
N THR A 7 -23.03 -38.61 36.63
CA THR A 7 -23.35 -37.23 37.01
C THR A 7 -22.27 -36.27 36.54
N ALA A 8 -21.00 -36.61 36.76
CA ALA A 8 -19.85 -35.82 36.31
C ALA A 8 -19.77 -35.74 34.79
N ARG A 9 -20.05 -36.84 34.07
CA ARG A 9 -20.12 -36.84 32.60
C ARG A 9 -21.23 -35.94 32.07
N ARG A 10 -22.43 -36.01 32.66
CA ARG A 10 -23.57 -35.16 32.28
C ARG A 10 -23.29 -33.69 32.56
N TYR A 11 -22.70 -33.38 33.73
CA TYR A 11 -22.28 -32.02 34.07
C TYR A 11 -21.27 -31.47 33.06
N LEU A 12 -20.20 -32.21 32.77
CA LEU A 12 -19.18 -31.79 31.80
C LEU A 12 -19.78 -31.59 30.40
N ALA A 13 -20.67 -32.49 29.96
CA ALA A 13 -21.35 -32.34 28.67
C ALA A 13 -22.21 -31.07 28.61
N ILE A 14 -23.01 -30.78 29.65
CA ILE A 14 -23.84 -29.57 29.72
C ILE A 14 -22.96 -28.32 29.80
N PHE A 15 -21.93 -28.32 30.65
CA PHE A 15 -21.01 -27.20 30.80
C PHE A 15 -20.32 -26.88 29.48
N LEU A 16 -19.76 -27.88 28.79
CA LEU A 16 -19.13 -27.70 27.47
C LEU A 16 -20.14 -27.24 26.42
N ALA A 17 -21.37 -27.76 26.42
CA ALA A 17 -22.42 -27.31 25.52
C ALA A 17 -22.79 -25.82 25.76
N CYS A 18 -22.91 -25.39 27.02
CA CYS A 18 -23.16 -24.00 27.36
C CYS A 18 -22.00 -23.09 26.96
N VAL A 19 -20.76 -23.50 27.19
CA VAL A 19 -19.57 -22.75 26.76
C VAL A 19 -19.53 -22.62 25.24
N LEU A 20 -19.76 -23.71 24.51
CA LEU A 20 -19.81 -23.69 23.04
C LEU A 20 -20.93 -22.82 22.51
N ALA A 21 -22.12 -22.86 23.12
CA ALA A 21 -23.24 -22.01 22.76
C ALA A 21 -22.93 -20.53 22.99
N ALA A 22 -22.30 -20.18 24.13
CA ALA A 22 -21.87 -18.82 24.41
C ALA A 22 -20.81 -18.32 23.42
N LEU A 23 -19.80 -19.14 23.11
CA LEU A 23 -18.76 -18.80 22.13
C LEU A 23 -19.34 -18.65 20.72
N ALA A 24 -20.27 -19.53 20.34
CA ALA A 24 -20.96 -19.44 19.06
C ALA A 24 -21.79 -18.16 18.96
N LEU A 25 -22.51 -17.78 20.03
CA LEU A 25 -23.27 -16.54 20.09
C LEU A 25 -22.36 -15.31 19.97
N VAL A 26 -21.26 -15.25 20.74
CA VAL A 26 -20.29 -14.14 20.66
C VAL A 26 -19.70 -14.03 19.25
N SER A 27 -19.30 -15.16 18.66
CA SER A 27 -18.76 -15.20 17.30
C SER A 27 -19.78 -14.74 16.26
N ALA A 28 -21.04 -15.16 16.38
CA ALA A 28 -22.13 -14.74 15.49
C ALA A 28 -22.39 -13.24 15.58
N VAL A 29 -22.47 -12.67 16.79
CA VAL A 29 -22.64 -11.23 16.97
C VAL A 29 -21.47 -10.45 16.37
N ASN A 30 -20.24 -10.90 16.60
CA ASN A 30 -19.04 -10.29 16.01
C ASN A 30 -19.03 -10.36 14.49
N TYR A 31 -19.48 -11.48 13.91
CA TYR A 31 -19.60 -11.67 12.47
C TYR A 31 -20.65 -10.73 11.86
N HIS A 32 -21.79 -10.55 12.51
CA HIS A 32 -22.86 -9.68 12.01
C HIS A 32 -22.53 -8.19 12.14
N VAL A 33 -21.94 -7.77 13.25
CA VAL A 33 -21.57 -6.35 13.48
C VAL A 33 -20.33 -5.94 12.67
N ASP A 34 -19.40 -6.89 12.48
CA ASP A 34 -18.17 -6.79 11.72
C ASP A 34 -17.46 -5.42 11.88
N PRO A 35 -16.88 -5.17 13.07
CA PRO A 35 -16.20 -3.90 13.35
C PRO A 35 -15.04 -3.60 12.39
N TYR A 36 -14.53 -4.59 11.65
CA TYR A 36 -13.39 -4.43 10.74
C TYR A 36 -13.74 -4.68 9.26
N LEU A 37 -15.01 -4.87 8.92
CA LEU A 37 -15.48 -5.11 7.55
C LEU A 37 -14.78 -6.29 6.85
N LEU A 38 -14.45 -7.35 7.60
CA LEU A 38 -13.81 -8.54 7.03
C LEU A 38 -14.71 -9.27 6.03
N HIS A 39 -16.03 -9.21 6.24
CA HIS A 39 -17.03 -9.94 5.47
C HIS A 39 -18.02 -9.01 4.75
N GLN A 40 -17.78 -7.70 4.82
CA GLN A 40 -18.65 -6.66 4.27
C GLN A 40 -17.97 -5.97 3.09
N TRP A 41 -18.41 -6.27 1.87
CA TRP A 41 -17.95 -5.60 0.64
C TRP A 41 -19.08 -4.87 -0.08
N ASP A 42 -20.29 -5.42 -0.08
CA ASP A 42 -21.45 -4.86 -0.78
C ASP A 42 -22.57 -4.69 0.24
N SER A 43 -22.35 -3.77 1.17
CA SER A 43 -23.16 -3.61 2.37
C SER A 43 -23.26 -2.13 2.75
N PRO A 44 -24.42 -1.66 3.24
CA PRO A 44 -24.56 -0.31 3.78
C PRO A 44 -23.57 0.00 4.90
N LEU A 45 -23.02 -1.02 5.58
CA LEU A 45 -22.01 -0.86 6.64
C LEU A 45 -20.70 -0.22 6.16
N LEU A 46 -20.44 -0.19 4.85
CA LEU A 46 -19.31 0.55 4.28
C LEU A 46 -19.45 2.06 4.44
N GLN A 47 -20.67 2.58 4.49
CA GLN A 47 -20.94 4.02 4.63
C GLN A 47 -20.88 4.49 6.09
N ARG A 48 -20.72 3.57 7.06
CA ARG A 48 -20.56 3.92 8.47
C ARG A 48 -19.18 4.55 8.69
N LEU A 49 -19.15 5.76 9.25
CA LEU A 49 -17.92 6.42 9.68
C LEU A 49 -17.20 5.60 10.76
N ARG A 50 -15.87 5.62 10.73
CA ARG A 50 -14.99 4.84 11.62
C ARG A 50 -13.82 5.67 12.13
N PRO A 51 -13.15 5.21 13.20
CA PRO A 51 -11.90 5.81 13.66
C PRO A 51 -10.86 5.86 12.54
N THR A 52 -9.94 6.81 12.64
CA THR A 52 -8.87 6.99 11.64
C THR A 52 -8.00 5.75 11.46
N THR A 53 -7.87 4.87 12.46
CA THR A 53 -7.11 3.63 12.35
C THR A 53 -7.99 2.49 11.85
N GLU A 54 -7.74 2.00 10.63
CA GLU A 54 -8.43 0.82 10.10
C GLU A 54 -7.69 -0.45 10.54
N LYS A 55 -8.10 -1.00 11.70
CA LYS A 55 -7.61 -2.30 12.16
C LYS A 55 -7.98 -3.38 11.15
N LEU A 56 -7.02 -4.26 10.85
CA LEU A 56 -7.19 -5.38 9.90
C LEU A 56 -7.61 -4.97 8.47
N SER A 57 -7.27 -3.75 8.04
CA SER A 57 -7.53 -3.30 6.66
C SER A 57 -6.96 -4.24 5.60
N VAL A 58 -5.78 -4.83 5.86
CA VAL A 58 -5.16 -5.80 4.96
C VAL A 58 -6.04 -7.04 4.79
N TRP A 59 -6.63 -7.52 5.88
CA TRP A 59 -7.50 -8.71 5.86
C TRP A 59 -8.77 -8.40 5.07
N SER A 60 -9.45 -7.30 5.42
CA SER A 60 -10.68 -6.89 4.76
C SER A 60 -10.48 -6.67 3.26
N LYS A 61 -9.34 -6.06 2.83
CA LYS A 61 -8.96 -5.94 1.42
C LYS A 61 -8.76 -7.30 0.74
N THR A 62 -8.12 -8.27 1.39
CA THR A 62 -7.94 -9.61 0.78
C THR A 62 -9.26 -10.37 0.59
N TYR A 63 -10.27 -10.08 1.42
CA TYR A 63 -11.63 -10.61 1.26
C TYR A 63 -12.40 -9.84 0.20
N ALA A 64 -12.32 -8.51 0.21
CA ALA A 64 -12.91 -7.63 -0.80
C ALA A 64 -12.45 -8.00 -2.20
N VAL A 65 -11.15 -8.17 -2.44
CA VAL A 65 -10.62 -8.60 -3.75
C VAL A 65 -11.20 -9.94 -4.18
N ALA A 66 -11.31 -10.91 -3.26
CA ALA A 66 -11.87 -12.23 -3.57
C ALA A 66 -13.38 -12.20 -3.87
N ARG A 67 -14.11 -11.26 -3.28
CA ARG A 67 -15.56 -11.08 -3.48
C ARG A 67 -15.88 -10.22 -4.70
N TYR A 68 -15.16 -9.11 -4.87
CA TYR A 68 -15.35 -8.11 -5.92
C TYR A 68 -14.79 -8.57 -7.27
N ARG A 69 -13.70 -9.35 -7.25
CA ARG A 69 -12.98 -9.84 -8.43
C ARG A 69 -12.65 -8.73 -9.44
N PRO A 70 -11.83 -7.74 -9.04
CA PRO A 70 -11.46 -6.61 -9.89
C PRO A 70 -10.69 -7.03 -11.15
N ALA A 71 -10.99 -6.39 -12.28
CA ALA A 71 -10.25 -6.51 -13.53
C ALA A 71 -8.97 -5.66 -13.53
N VAL A 72 -8.99 -4.53 -12.82
CA VAL A 72 -7.81 -3.66 -12.63
C VAL A 72 -7.47 -3.60 -11.15
N VAL A 73 -6.23 -3.94 -10.79
CA VAL A 73 -5.76 -3.96 -9.40
C VAL A 73 -4.54 -3.08 -9.22
N TYR A 74 -4.56 -2.23 -8.19
CA TYR A 74 -3.37 -1.51 -7.76
C TYR A 74 -2.67 -2.27 -6.64
N ILE A 75 -1.36 -2.43 -6.73
CA ILE A 75 -0.51 -3.11 -5.76
C ILE A 75 0.62 -2.17 -5.35
N GLY A 76 1.00 -2.20 -4.08
CA GLY A 76 2.07 -1.38 -3.54
C GLY A 76 1.93 -1.19 -2.04
N ASN A 77 2.55 -0.12 -1.56
CA ASN A 77 2.55 0.28 -0.15
C ASN A 77 1.60 1.48 0.09
N SER A 78 1.80 2.19 1.21
CA SER A 78 0.98 3.35 1.62
C SER A 78 0.90 4.44 0.55
N ARG A 79 1.96 4.64 -0.26
CA ARG A 79 1.97 5.64 -1.33
C ARG A 79 0.94 5.32 -2.40
N THR A 80 0.90 4.08 -2.86
CA THR A 80 -0.12 3.61 -3.80
C THR A 80 -1.52 3.59 -3.16
N GLU A 81 -1.64 3.16 -1.91
CA GLU A 81 -2.93 3.08 -1.19
C GLU A 81 -3.61 4.45 -1.05
N MET A 82 -2.85 5.48 -0.69
CA MET A 82 -3.37 6.83 -0.49
C MET A 82 -3.49 7.58 -1.80
N GLY A 83 -2.48 7.45 -2.66
CA GLY A 83 -2.31 8.31 -3.81
C GLY A 83 -3.05 7.88 -5.06
N LEU A 84 -3.28 6.58 -5.32
CA LEU A 84 -3.99 6.17 -6.55
C LEU A 84 -5.51 6.08 -6.33
N PRO A 85 -6.31 6.93 -7.00
CA PRO A 85 -7.76 6.86 -6.87
C PRO A 85 -8.34 5.68 -7.64
N ALA A 86 -9.17 4.88 -6.98
CA ALA A 86 -9.85 3.74 -7.61
C ALA A 86 -11.21 4.15 -8.19
N ASN A 87 -12.03 4.90 -7.44
CA ASN A 87 -13.39 5.29 -7.83
C ASN A 87 -13.43 6.11 -9.12
N SER A 88 -12.65 7.21 -9.17
CA SER A 88 -12.65 8.12 -10.32
C SER A 88 -11.94 7.55 -11.55
N ALA A 89 -11.02 6.59 -11.35
CA ALA A 89 -10.25 5.97 -12.42
C ALA A 89 -11.05 4.97 -13.27
N ARG A 90 -12.24 4.55 -12.85
CA ARG A 90 -13.08 3.63 -13.65
C ARG A 90 -13.37 4.15 -15.06
N THR A 91 -13.42 5.46 -15.23
CA THR A 91 -13.60 6.12 -16.53
C THR A 91 -12.41 5.92 -17.47
N LEU A 92 -11.19 5.78 -16.93
CA LEU A 92 -9.97 5.48 -17.70
C LEU A 92 -9.91 4.03 -18.19
N PHE A 93 -10.71 3.14 -17.59
CA PHE A 93 -10.70 1.71 -17.87
C PHE A 93 -12.04 1.24 -18.44
N GLU A 94 -12.75 2.09 -19.19
CA GLU A 94 -13.99 1.72 -19.89
C GLU A 94 -15.05 1.09 -18.94
N GLY A 95 -15.11 1.56 -17.69
CA GLY A 95 -16.05 1.08 -16.69
C GLY A 95 -15.66 -0.21 -15.96
N LYS A 96 -14.51 -0.82 -16.29
CA LYS A 96 -13.97 -2.01 -15.61
C LYS A 96 -13.92 -1.84 -14.09
N SER A 97 -13.99 -2.96 -13.38
CA SER A 97 -13.86 -2.99 -11.92
C SER A 97 -12.42 -2.68 -11.51
N VAL A 98 -12.24 -1.62 -10.73
CA VAL A 98 -10.94 -1.15 -10.24
C VAL A 98 -10.90 -1.30 -8.73
N PHE A 99 -9.81 -1.87 -8.20
CA PHE A 99 -9.60 -1.95 -6.75
C PHE A 99 -8.15 -1.67 -6.37
N ASN A 100 -7.97 -0.80 -5.38
CA ASN A 100 -6.67 -0.50 -4.80
C ASN A 100 -6.35 -1.49 -3.66
N SER A 101 -5.61 -2.55 -4.00
CA SER A 101 -5.17 -3.58 -3.05
C SER A 101 -3.82 -3.26 -2.39
N ALA A 102 -3.25 -2.07 -2.64
CA ALA A 102 -2.07 -1.62 -1.90
C ALA A 102 -2.39 -1.41 -0.43
N VAL A 103 -1.40 -1.61 0.44
CA VAL A 103 -1.61 -1.52 1.89
C VAL A 103 -0.48 -0.75 2.57
N SER A 104 -0.85 0.09 3.53
CA SER A 104 0.11 0.88 4.30
C SER A 104 1.11 0.00 5.03
N GLY A 105 2.39 0.33 4.86
CA GLY A 105 3.50 -0.38 5.51
C GLY A 105 3.87 -1.71 4.88
N ALA A 106 3.30 -2.09 3.72
CA ALA A 106 3.73 -3.30 3.03
C ALA A 106 5.18 -3.23 2.57
N SER A 107 5.93 -4.31 2.83
CA SER A 107 7.18 -4.57 2.12
C SER A 107 6.92 -5.12 0.72
N ILE A 108 7.98 -5.23 -0.10
CA ILE A 108 7.84 -5.82 -1.44
C ILE A 108 7.39 -7.28 -1.38
N GLY A 109 7.81 -8.03 -0.36
CA GLY A 109 7.38 -9.41 -0.15
C GLY A 109 5.88 -9.52 0.18
N GLU A 110 5.35 -8.55 0.93
CA GLU A 110 3.92 -8.46 1.21
C GLU A 110 3.12 -8.03 -0.03
N ALA A 111 3.63 -7.05 -0.80
CA ALA A 111 3.03 -6.63 -2.07
C ALA A 111 2.97 -7.79 -3.09
N VAL A 112 4.04 -8.61 -3.19
CA VAL A 112 4.06 -9.84 -4.01
C VAL A 112 2.94 -10.80 -3.60
N ARG A 113 2.74 -11.03 -2.28
CA ARG A 113 1.66 -11.90 -1.79
C ARG A 113 0.28 -11.37 -2.18
N LEU A 114 0.08 -10.06 -2.14
CA LEU A 114 -1.18 -9.42 -2.51
C LEU A 114 -1.43 -9.48 -4.03
N ALA A 115 -0.40 -9.26 -4.85
CA ALA A 115 -0.46 -9.39 -6.30
C ALA A 115 -0.87 -10.81 -6.71
N GLU A 116 -0.18 -11.81 -6.19
CA GLU A 116 -0.48 -13.21 -6.48
C GLU A 116 -1.83 -13.66 -5.93
N HIS A 117 -2.23 -13.13 -4.77
CA HIS A 117 -3.56 -13.36 -4.24
C HIS A 117 -4.64 -12.83 -5.19
N ALA A 118 -4.51 -11.58 -5.64
CA ALA A 118 -5.46 -10.96 -6.56
C ALA A 118 -5.60 -11.75 -7.86
N ALA A 119 -4.48 -12.14 -8.47
CA ALA A 119 -4.45 -12.95 -9.69
C ALA A 119 -5.01 -14.37 -9.50
N ARG A 120 -5.01 -14.90 -8.28
CA ARG A 120 -5.58 -16.23 -7.98
C ARG A 120 -7.10 -16.19 -7.84
N VAL A 121 -7.63 -15.13 -7.24
CA VAL A 121 -9.07 -15.05 -6.88
C VAL A 121 -9.90 -14.24 -7.87
N SER A 122 -9.26 -13.59 -8.84
CA SER A 122 -9.86 -12.72 -9.86
C SER A 122 -9.21 -12.96 -11.23
N HIS A 123 -9.91 -12.60 -12.30
CA HIS A 123 -9.29 -12.44 -13.61
C HIS A 123 -8.74 -11.01 -13.73
N VAL A 124 -7.46 -10.82 -13.39
CA VAL A 124 -6.83 -9.50 -13.40
C VAL A 124 -6.28 -9.20 -14.79
N ASP A 125 -6.98 -8.33 -15.52
CA ASP A 125 -6.58 -7.85 -16.85
C ASP A 125 -5.32 -6.96 -16.74
N THR A 126 -5.31 -6.04 -15.77
CA THR A 126 -4.23 -5.05 -15.60
C THR A 126 -3.86 -4.87 -14.14
N MET A 127 -2.56 -4.91 -13.87
CA MET A 127 -2.00 -4.61 -12.55
C MET A 127 -1.13 -3.36 -12.62
N VAL A 128 -1.44 -2.38 -11.79
CA VAL A 128 -0.64 -1.16 -11.60
C VAL A 128 0.15 -1.32 -10.31
N TRP A 129 1.47 -1.44 -10.41
CA TRP A 129 2.30 -1.81 -9.27
C TRP A 129 3.32 -0.72 -8.94
N GLY A 130 3.11 -0.04 -7.82
CA GLY A 130 4.01 0.97 -7.28
C GLY A 130 5.14 0.36 -6.46
N ILE A 131 6.38 0.70 -6.80
CA ILE A 131 7.61 0.31 -6.12
C ILE A 131 8.45 1.55 -5.81
N ASP A 132 9.40 1.45 -4.88
CA ASP A 132 10.31 2.56 -4.58
C ASP A 132 11.60 2.03 -3.95
N ALA A 133 12.73 2.66 -4.29
CA ALA A 133 14.04 2.20 -3.87
C ALA A 133 14.21 2.11 -2.33
N PRO A 134 13.80 3.12 -1.52
CA PRO A 134 14.00 3.08 -0.07
C PRO A 134 13.42 1.84 0.63
N SER A 135 12.30 1.31 0.12
CA SER A 135 11.57 0.19 0.73
C SER A 135 11.59 -1.10 -0.08
N PHE A 136 12.43 -1.20 -1.12
CA PHE A 136 12.54 -2.38 -1.98
C PHE A 136 13.36 -3.51 -1.32
N SER A 137 12.91 -3.97 -0.15
CA SER A 137 13.53 -5.05 0.63
C SER A 137 12.51 -6.08 1.10
N LEU A 138 12.98 -7.29 1.44
CA LEU A 138 12.14 -8.35 2.03
C LEU A 138 11.99 -8.23 3.54
N GLU A 139 12.50 -7.16 4.17
CA GLU A 139 12.24 -6.91 5.59
C GLU A 139 10.73 -6.88 5.82
N LEU A 140 10.29 -7.47 6.93
CA LEU A 140 8.86 -7.55 7.20
C LEU A 140 8.31 -6.12 7.33
N GLY A 141 7.35 -5.78 6.47
CA GLY A 141 6.63 -4.54 6.58
C GLY A 141 5.74 -4.53 7.82
N SER A 142 5.21 -3.35 8.15
CA SER A 142 4.26 -3.20 9.25
C SER A 142 2.81 -3.52 8.84
N ALA A 143 2.56 -3.92 7.59
CA ALA A 143 1.22 -4.23 7.11
C ALA A 143 0.66 -5.52 7.74
N GLY A 144 1.52 -6.51 8.00
CA GLY A 144 1.11 -7.75 8.65
C GLY A 144 0.21 -8.61 7.76
N VAL A 145 0.61 -8.82 6.48
CA VAL A 145 -0.11 -9.70 5.55
C VAL A 145 -0.11 -11.14 6.08
N GLU A 146 -1.25 -11.57 6.61
CA GLU A 146 -1.46 -12.93 7.13
C GLU A 146 -1.29 -13.96 6.00
N PRO A 147 -0.28 -14.85 6.07
CA PRO A 147 -0.05 -15.87 5.05
C PRO A 147 -1.27 -16.74 4.81
N GLY A 148 -2.04 -17.09 5.85
CA GLY A 148 -3.23 -17.92 5.69
C GLY A 148 -4.36 -17.29 4.85
N LEU A 149 -4.33 -15.97 4.65
CA LEU A 149 -5.30 -15.27 3.79
C LEU A 149 -4.88 -15.17 2.33
N THR A 150 -3.59 -15.35 2.02
CA THR A 150 -3.01 -15.09 0.69
C THR A 150 -2.29 -16.29 0.09
N ALA A 151 -1.88 -17.27 0.90
CA ALA A 151 -1.17 -18.47 0.45
C ALA A 151 -2.13 -19.45 -0.26
N GLY A 152 -1.76 -19.88 -1.47
CA GLY A 152 -2.51 -20.87 -2.24
C GLY A 152 -2.46 -22.28 -1.65
N GLY A 153 -3.10 -23.24 -2.32
CA GLY A 153 -3.12 -24.66 -1.94
C GLY A 153 -4.53 -25.20 -1.65
N PRO A 154 -4.68 -26.54 -1.51
CA PRO A 154 -5.98 -27.21 -1.48
C PRO A 154 -6.87 -26.80 -0.30
N ALA A 155 -6.27 -26.38 0.81
CA ALA A 155 -6.97 -25.95 2.01
C ALA A 155 -7.20 -24.42 2.09
N PHE A 156 -7.05 -23.66 1.01
CA PHE A 156 -7.15 -22.20 1.03
C PHE A 156 -8.43 -21.68 1.72
N PHE A 157 -9.60 -22.19 1.30
CA PHE A 157 -10.87 -21.78 1.87
C PHE A 157 -11.07 -22.26 3.31
N ALA A 158 -10.63 -23.49 3.62
CA ALA A 158 -10.68 -24.03 4.98
C ALA A 158 -9.81 -23.22 5.96
N ARG A 159 -8.59 -22.84 5.56
CA ARG A 159 -7.71 -21.98 6.35
C ARG A 159 -8.33 -20.60 6.60
N ARG A 160 -8.92 -19.99 5.57
CA ARG A 160 -9.65 -18.72 5.71
C ARG A 160 -10.83 -18.84 6.67
N ALA A 161 -11.62 -19.91 6.58
CA ALA A 161 -12.73 -20.15 7.49
C ALA A 161 -12.26 -20.31 8.95
N LEU A 162 -11.19 -21.06 9.19
CA LEU A 162 -10.59 -21.21 10.53
C LEU A 162 -10.06 -19.89 11.08
N LEU A 163 -9.43 -19.06 10.25
CA LEU A 163 -8.98 -17.72 10.64
C LEU A 163 -10.16 -16.80 11.00
N ASN A 164 -11.27 -16.89 10.28
CA ASN A 164 -12.49 -16.15 10.61
C ASN A 164 -13.06 -16.57 11.96
N ILE A 165 -13.13 -17.87 12.26
CA ILE A 165 -13.58 -18.37 13.56
C ILE A 165 -12.63 -17.89 14.67
N LYS A 166 -11.32 -18.07 14.49
CA LYS A 166 -10.31 -17.61 15.44
C LYS A 166 -10.45 -16.11 15.72
N ARG A 167 -10.75 -15.33 14.68
CA ARG A 167 -10.88 -13.87 14.81
C ARG A 167 -12.21 -13.43 15.43
N GLY A 168 -13.31 -14.12 15.11
CA GLY A 168 -14.63 -13.89 15.72
C GLY A 168 -14.64 -14.13 17.22
N LEU A 169 -13.67 -14.87 17.76
CA LEU A 169 -13.53 -15.17 19.17
C LEU A 169 -12.55 -14.25 19.92
N THR A 170 -11.95 -13.24 19.28
CA THR A 170 -11.00 -12.36 19.99
C THR A 170 -11.68 -11.30 20.85
N VAL A 171 -11.05 -10.98 21.97
CA VAL A 171 -11.53 -9.92 22.89
C VAL A 171 -11.60 -8.56 22.19
N ASP A 172 -10.64 -8.23 21.33
CA ASP A 172 -10.64 -6.96 20.59
C ASP A 172 -11.84 -6.83 19.65
N MET A 173 -12.19 -7.91 18.95
CA MET A 173 -13.35 -7.96 18.07
C MET A 173 -14.62 -7.71 18.89
N THR A 174 -14.80 -8.45 19.98
CA THR A 174 -15.93 -8.29 20.90
C THR A 174 -16.00 -6.88 21.49
N ARG A 175 -14.87 -6.30 21.90
CA ARG A 175 -14.81 -4.94 22.45
C ARG A 175 -15.25 -3.90 21.41
N ASP A 176 -14.71 -3.94 20.20
CA ASP A 176 -15.06 -2.98 19.17
C ASP A 176 -16.50 -3.20 18.64
N THR A 177 -17.00 -4.44 18.63
CA THR A 177 -18.42 -4.77 18.41
C THR A 177 -19.32 -4.08 19.44
N TRP A 178 -19.00 -4.19 20.73
CA TRP A 178 -19.76 -3.52 21.79
C TRP A 178 -19.71 -2.00 21.68
N ARG A 179 -18.56 -1.43 21.32
CA ARG A 179 -18.41 0.01 21.09
C ARG A 179 -19.31 0.51 19.95
N ILE A 180 -19.49 -0.30 18.91
CA ILE A 180 -20.41 0.04 17.82
C ILE A 180 -21.85 -0.01 18.32
N LEU A 181 -22.23 -1.09 19.01
CA LEU A 181 -23.61 -1.27 19.48
C LEU A 181 -24.04 -0.23 20.51
N ASN A 182 -23.11 0.27 21.34
CA ASN A 182 -23.39 1.29 22.35
C ASN A 182 -23.14 2.73 21.86
N GLY A 183 -22.76 2.92 20.60
CA GLY A 183 -22.52 4.25 20.00
C GLY A 183 -21.20 4.94 20.36
N SER A 184 -20.27 4.29 21.08
CA SER A 184 -18.95 4.84 21.44
C SER A 184 -17.83 4.55 20.42
N TYR A 185 -18.22 4.12 19.22
CA TYR A 185 -17.33 3.88 18.09
C TYR A 185 -17.28 5.11 17.19
N ASP A 186 -16.74 6.20 17.74
CA ASP A 186 -16.66 7.49 17.05
C ASP A 186 -15.93 7.35 15.70
N GLY A 187 -16.52 7.95 14.67
CA GLY A 187 -16.01 7.87 13.32
C GLY A 187 -15.85 9.23 12.66
N VAL A 188 -14.72 9.43 11.98
CA VAL A 188 -14.40 10.67 11.26
C VAL A 188 -14.26 10.46 9.76
N CYS A 189 -14.14 9.22 9.32
CA CYS A 189 -13.88 8.88 7.93
C CYS A 189 -14.47 7.53 7.53
N LEU A 190 -14.62 7.30 6.23
CA LEU A 190 -15.04 6.02 5.66
C LEU A 190 -13.90 5.00 5.70
N SER A 191 -14.26 3.72 5.69
CA SER A 191 -13.27 2.66 5.45
C SER A 191 -12.76 2.73 4.02
N SER A 192 -11.50 2.36 3.82
CA SER A 192 -10.91 2.18 2.50
C SER A 192 -11.76 1.32 1.56
N LEU A 193 -12.50 0.34 2.07
CA LEU A 193 -13.40 -0.48 1.25
C LEU A 193 -14.54 0.32 0.59
N ALA A 194 -15.06 1.36 1.25
CA ALA A 194 -16.06 2.25 0.64
C ALA A 194 -15.51 3.04 -0.55
N LEU A 195 -14.19 3.16 -0.64
CA LEU A 195 -13.46 3.86 -1.70
C LEU A 195 -12.67 2.89 -2.60
N HIS A 196 -13.17 1.66 -2.74
CA HIS A 196 -12.56 0.59 -3.54
C HIS A 196 -11.07 0.38 -3.22
N GLY A 197 -10.75 0.42 -1.93
CA GLY A 197 -9.43 0.17 -1.38
C GLY A 197 -8.54 1.41 -1.24
N GLN A 198 -8.92 2.57 -1.78
CA GLN A 198 -8.18 3.82 -1.53
C GLN A 198 -8.40 4.28 -0.09
N ARG A 199 -7.38 4.84 0.55
CA ARG A 199 -7.53 5.46 1.87
C ARG A 199 -8.40 6.72 1.78
N ASP A 200 -9.35 6.88 2.71
CA ASP A 200 -10.16 8.10 2.79
C ASP A 200 -9.30 9.30 3.22
N GLU A 201 -9.36 10.37 2.43
CA GLU A 201 -8.67 11.63 2.68
C GLU A 201 -9.10 12.27 4.01
N SER A 202 -10.36 12.10 4.43
CA SER A 202 -10.83 12.59 5.74
C SER A 202 -10.13 11.87 6.90
N CYS A 203 -9.74 10.60 6.73
CA CYS A 203 -8.89 9.92 7.72
C CYS A 203 -7.51 10.57 7.78
N LEU A 204 -6.96 10.98 6.65
CA LEU A 204 -5.63 11.56 6.55
C LEU A 204 -5.61 12.98 7.11
N THR A 205 -6.60 13.81 6.80
CA THR A 205 -6.70 15.20 7.30
C THR A 205 -7.03 15.26 8.79
N SER A 206 -7.95 14.41 9.28
CA SER A 206 -8.22 14.28 10.71
C SER A 206 -6.98 13.79 11.46
N ARG A 207 -6.30 12.78 10.89
CA ARG A 207 -5.03 12.30 11.42
C ARG A 207 -3.94 13.36 11.32
N ASN A 208 -3.87 14.22 10.30
CA ASN A 208 -2.91 15.32 10.18
C ASN A 208 -3.19 16.50 11.15
N ARG A 209 -4.41 16.60 11.68
CA ARG A 209 -4.72 17.53 12.79
C ARG A 209 -4.30 16.95 14.16
N THR A 210 -4.22 15.63 14.28
CA THR A 210 -3.76 14.92 15.51
C THR A 210 -2.27 14.56 15.46
N TRP A 211 -1.75 14.26 14.28
CA TRP A 211 -0.35 14.34 13.89
C TRP A 211 0.01 15.81 13.75
N THR A 212 1.29 16.07 13.80
CA THR A 212 1.88 17.36 14.04
C THR A 212 1.81 18.34 12.82
N GLY A 213 0.98 18.07 11.81
CA GLY A 213 0.89 18.83 10.54
C GLY A 213 1.97 18.46 9.51
N THR A 214 1.79 18.85 8.24
CA THR A 214 2.70 18.47 7.12
C THR A 214 4.16 18.82 7.43
N ALA A 215 4.44 20.02 7.93
CA ALA A 215 5.79 20.46 8.27
C ALA A 215 6.47 19.55 9.30
N ARG A 216 5.77 19.19 10.39
CA ARG A 216 6.36 18.36 11.45
C ARG A 216 6.44 16.88 11.05
N ALA A 217 5.57 16.40 10.16
CA ALA A 217 5.63 15.04 9.63
C ALA A 217 6.72 14.85 8.56
N PHE A 218 7.22 15.94 7.97
CA PHE A 218 8.19 15.92 6.88
C PHE A 218 9.57 15.37 7.33
N THR A 219 10.13 15.92 8.42
CA THR A 219 11.47 15.53 8.93
C THR A 219 11.56 14.03 9.24
N PRO A 220 10.65 13.44 10.05
CA PRO A 220 10.79 12.04 10.44
C PRO A 220 10.68 11.07 9.26
N ARG A 221 9.85 11.40 8.26
CA ARG A 221 9.75 10.59 7.05
C ARG A 221 10.94 10.73 6.14
N LEU A 222 11.47 11.95 5.99
CA LEU A 222 12.70 12.15 5.24
C LEU A 222 13.86 11.33 5.82
N GLN A 223 14.02 11.31 7.15
CA GLN A 223 14.99 10.46 7.84
C GLN A 223 14.70 8.96 7.64
N GLU A 224 13.45 8.53 7.85
CA GLU A 224 13.07 7.12 7.71
C GLU A 224 13.41 6.56 6.32
N PHE A 225 13.09 7.29 5.25
CA PHE A 225 13.34 6.83 3.89
C PHE A 225 14.80 6.97 3.47
N GLY A 226 15.51 8.02 3.93
CA GLY A 226 16.96 8.12 3.74
C GLY A 226 17.73 6.96 4.39
N ASP A 227 17.26 6.51 5.57
CA ASP A 227 17.85 5.40 6.31
C ASP A 227 17.40 4.02 5.83
N GLY A 228 16.29 3.93 5.08
CA GLY A 228 15.74 2.68 4.56
C GLY A 228 16.79 1.82 3.85
N LEU A 229 16.73 0.50 4.03
CA LEU A 229 17.78 -0.43 3.56
C LEU A 229 18.11 -0.26 2.07
N GLY A 230 17.15 0.19 1.27
CA GLY A 230 17.28 0.33 -0.17
C GLY A 230 16.94 -0.97 -0.89
N PRO A 231 17.17 -1.01 -2.22
CA PRO A 231 16.96 -2.20 -3.01
C PRO A 231 17.88 -3.34 -2.58
N THR A 232 17.31 -4.53 -2.38
CA THR A 232 18.09 -5.74 -2.07
C THR A 232 17.93 -6.81 -3.15
N GLU A 233 18.98 -7.59 -3.37
CA GLU A 233 18.98 -8.67 -4.35
C GLU A 233 17.89 -9.74 -4.05
N PRO A 234 17.65 -10.18 -2.80
CA PRO A 234 16.54 -11.10 -2.51
C PRO A 234 15.17 -10.52 -2.86
N ALA A 235 14.95 -9.21 -2.65
CA ALA A 235 13.71 -8.54 -3.02
C ALA A 235 13.52 -8.50 -4.54
N LEU A 236 14.58 -8.19 -5.28
CA LEU A 236 14.57 -8.19 -6.74
C LEU A 236 14.22 -9.58 -7.30
N ARG A 237 14.85 -10.65 -6.77
CA ARG A 237 14.54 -12.02 -7.19
C ARG A 237 13.09 -12.41 -6.91
N ALA A 238 12.56 -12.06 -5.74
CA ALA A 238 11.16 -12.33 -5.39
C ALA A 238 10.18 -11.56 -6.28
N PHE A 239 10.49 -10.29 -6.58
CA PHE A 239 9.71 -9.46 -7.47
C PHE A 239 9.72 -9.99 -8.91
N ASP A 240 10.89 -10.34 -9.45
CA ASP A 240 11.06 -10.96 -10.77
C ASP A 240 10.25 -12.24 -10.91
N ALA A 241 10.33 -13.15 -9.93
CA ALA A 241 9.55 -14.37 -9.92
C ALA A 241 8.03 -14.10 -9.99
N SER A 242 7.56 -13.09 -9.25
CA SER A 242 6.15 -12.70 -9.25
C SER A 242 5.71 -12.09 -10.59
N VAL A 243 6.50 -11.17 -11.14
CA VAL A 243 6.29 -10.57 -12.47
C VAL A 243 6.19 -11.67 -13.54
N GLY A 244 7.11 -12.64 -13.53
CA GLY A 244 7.07 -13.76 -14.47
C GLY A 244 5.84 -14.63 -14.33
N LYS A 245 5.35 -14.85 -13.10
CA LYS A 245 4.09 -15.58 -12.86
C LYS A 245 2.87 -14.83 -13.41
N LEU A 246 2.80 -13.52 -13.18
CA LEU A 246 1.71 -12.68 -13.68
C LEU A 246 1.72 -12.59 -15.21
N CYS A 247 2.90 -12.45 -15.81
CA CYS A 247 3.09 -12.48 -17.27
C CYS A 247 2.59 -13.79 -17.88
N ARG A 248 2.93 -14.95 -17.31
CA ARG A 248 2.39 -16.25 -17.76
C ARG A 248 0.88 -16.37 -17.59
N GLY A 249 0.30 -15.65 -16.64
CA GLY A 249 -1.14 -15.54 -16.43
C GLY A 249 -1.85 -14.58 -17.39
N GLY A 250 -1.13 -13.89 -18.28
CA GLY A 250 -1.70 -12.94 -19.23
C GLY A 250 -2.03 -11.56 -18.64
N THR A 251 -1.62 -11.27 -17.40
CA THR A 251 -1.88 -9.96 -16.79
C THR A 251 -0.99 -8.88 -17.41
N ARG A 252 -1.59 -7.78 -17.88
CA ARG A 252 -0.86 -6.58 -18.29
C ARG A 252 -0.27 -5.89 -17.07
N LEU A 253 1.03 -5.58 -17.10
CA LEU A 253 1.75 -4.99 -15.98
C LEU A 253 2.13 -3.53 -16.29
N ARG A 254 1.76 -2.63 -15.40
CA ARG A 254 2.21 -1.22 -15.37
C ARG A 254 2.96 -1.00 -14.08
N LEU A 255 4.25 -1.29 -14.11
CA LEU A 255 5.16 -1.08 -12.99
C LEU A 255 5.54 0.40 -12.97
N TYR A 256 5.60 1.00 -11.78
CA TYR A 256 6.04 2.38 -11.66
C TYR A 256 6.82 2.65 -10.39
N ILE A 257 7.80 3.54 -10.49
CA ILE A 257 8.54 4.04 -9.33
C ILE A 257 7.75 5.19 -8.72
N ASN A 258 7.39 5.08 -7.43
CA ASN A 258 6.58 6.09 -6.74
C ASN A 258 7.28 7.46 -6.75
N PRO A 259 6.54 8.56 -7.01
CA PRO A 259 7.07 9.92 -6.94
C PRO A 259 7.12 10.39 -5.49
N THR A 260 8.07 9.93 -4.68
CA THR A 260 8.37 10.62 -3.41
C THR A 260 8.87 12.04 -3.69
N HIS A 261 8.84 12.91 -2.68
CA HIS A 261 9.43 14.23 -2.80
C HIS A 261 10.91 14.12 -3.21
N ALA A 262 11.41 15.09 -3.98
CA ALA A 262 12.77 15.09 -4.51
C ALA A 262 13.84 14.96 -3.41
N LEU A 263 13.58 15.56 -2.25
CA LEU A 263 14.45 15.42 -1.07
C LEU A 263 14.60 13.99 -0.56
N THR A 264 13.60 13.11 -0.74
CA THR A 264 13.75 11.70 -0.37
C THR A 264 14.77 10.99 -1.24
N LEU A 265 14.78 11.30 -2.54
CA LEU A 265 15.79 10.77 -3.45
C LEU A 265 17.17 11.39 -3.19
N ASP A 266 17.21 12.69 -2.87
CA ASP A 266 18.44 13.36 -2.49
C ASP A 266 19.00 12.86 -1.15
N ALA A 267 18.14 12.43 -0.22
CA ALA A 267 18.58 11.77 1.00
C ALA A 267 19.33 10.45 0.72
N LEU A 268 18.88 9.67 -0.28
CA LEU A 268 19.61 8.48 -0.73
C LEU A 268 20.98 8.83 -1.31
N TYR A 269 21.09 9.95 -2.03
CA TYR A 269 22.38 10.45 -2.52
C TYR A 269 23.35 10.73 -1.37
N TRP A 270 22.95 11.57 -0.42
CA TRP A 270 23.79 11.93 0.72
C TRP A 270 24.11 10.76 1.66
N ARG A 271 23.29 9.70 1.65
CA ARG A 271 23.53 8.45 2.38
C ARG A 271 24.37 7.43 1.59
N GLY A 272 24.89 7.79 0.41
CA GLY A 272 25.73 6.92 -0.40
C GLY A 272 24.98 5.75 -1.07
N LYS A 273 23.66 5.85 -1.21
CA LYS A 273 22.79 4.78 -1.77
C LYS A 273 22.44 5.00 -3.25
N TRP A 274 23.01 6.03 -3.89
CA TRP A 274 22.70 6.40 -5.27
C TRP A 274 23.04 5.29 -6.27
N ASP A 275 24.25 4.74 -6.19
CA ASP A 275 24.72 3.72 -7.15
C ASP A 275 23.90 2.44 -7.06
N ALA A 276 23.51 2.04 -5.84
CA ALA A 276 22.62 0.90 -5.61
C ALA A 276 21.23 1.13 -6.22
N MET A 277 20.69 2.35 -6.09
CA MET A 277 19.43 2.72 -6.73
C MET A 277 19.54 2.70 -8.28
N GLU A 278 20.62 3.23 -8.85
CA GLU A 278 20.83 3.20 -10.31
C GLU A 278 21.03 1.76 -10.83
N ALA A 279 21.74 0.91 -10.08
CA ALA A 279 21.86 -0.51 -10.40
C ALA A 279 20.50 -1.20 -10.40
N TRP A 280 19.70 -0.97 -9.36
CA TRP A 280 18.35 -1.49 -9.27
C TRP A 280 17.45 -1.06 -10.44
N GLN A 281 17.51 0.20 -10.87
CA GLN A 281 16.76 0.63 -12.07
C GLN A 281 17.19 -0.12 -13.33
N ARG A 282 18.50 -0.36 -13.53
CA ARG A 282 19.01 -1.16 -14.65
C ARG A 282 18.49 -2.60 -14.59
N ASP A 283 18.50 -3.21 -13.42
CA ASP A 283 18.01 -4.57 -13.23
C ASP A 283 16.51 -4.69 -13.51
N LEU A 284 15.71 -3.72 -13.06
CA LEU A 284 14.27 -3.66 -13.37
C LEU A 284 14.00 -3.52 -14.87
N VAL A 285 14.80 -2.69 -15.56
CA VAL A 285 14.71 -2.50 -17.01
C VAL A 285 15.05 -3.79 -17.76
N GLN A 286 16.13 -4.47 -17.36
CA GLN A 286 16.51 -5.77 -17.96
C GLN A 286 15.42 -6.83 -17.72
N MET A 287 14.85 -6.87 -16.51
CA MET A 287 13.74 -7.76 -16.18
C MET A 287 12.51 -7.48 -17.07
N ALA A 288 12.08 -6.21 -17.16
CA ALA A 288 10.95 -5.83 -18.00
C ALA A 288 11.20 -6.12 -19.48
N GLY A 289 12.39 -5.81 -19.99
CA GLY A 289 12.80 -6.10 -21.37
C GLY A 289 12.78 -7.60 -21.69
N ARG A 290 13.28 -8.45 -20.76
CA ARG A 290 13.22 -9.91 -20.88
C ARG A 290 11.79 -10.41 -21.01
N TYR A 291 10.86 -9.96 -20.17
CA TYR A 291 9.47 -10.41 -20.24
C TYR A 291 8.72 -9.85 -21.48
N ARG A 292 9.03 -8.63 -21.92
CA ARG A 292 8.50 -8.09 -23.20
C ARG A 292 8.91 -8.95 -24.40
N ARG A 293 10.18 -9.37 -24.46
CA ARG A 293 10.66 -10.31 -25.51
C ARG A 293 9.95 -11.66 -25.48
N GLN A 294 9.41 -12.05 -24.33
CA GLN A 294 8.60 -13.26 -24.15
C GLN A 294 7.10 -13.03 -24.42
N GLY A 295 6.71 -11.85 -24.91
CA GLY A 295 5.32 -11.52 -25.25
C GLY A 295 4.49 -10.92 -24.12
N CYS A 296 5.07 -10.66 -22.95
CA CYS A 296 4.36 -10.00 -21.85
C CYS A 296 4.20 -8.50 -22.09
N ASP A 297 2.99 -7.97 -21.88
CA ASP A 297 2.72 -6.53 -21.87
C ASP A 297 3.11 -5.92 -20.51
N VAL A 298 4.41 -5.71 -20.30
CA VAL A 298 4.97 -5.04 -19.12
C VAL A 298 5.63 -3.72 -19.49
N ARG A 299 5.30 -2.65 -18.76
CA ARG A 299 5.96 -1.34 -18.86
C ARG A 299 6.47 -0.91 -17.48
N LEU A 300 7.57 -0.16 -17.47
CA LEU A 300 8.17 0.42 -16.27
C LEU A 300 8.31 1.93 -16.47
N VAL A 301 7.69 2.72 -15.60
CA VAL A 301 7.71 4.18 -15.67
C VAL A 301 8.25 4.77 -14.37
N ASP A 302 9.24 5.65 -14.48
CA ASP A 302 9.81 6.36 -13.34
C ASP A 302 9.12 7.72 -13.17
N PHE A 303 8.36 7.88 -12.07
CA PHE A 303 7.78 9.16 -11.68
C PHE A 303 8.60 9.89 -10.62
N SER A 304 9.67 9.26 -10.11
CA SER A 304 10.59 9.87 -9.16
C SER A 304 11.53 10.87 -9.86
N GLY A 305 12.56 11.32 -9.15
CA GLY A 305 13.53 12.27 -9.67
C GLY A 305 13.23 13.70 -9.26
N PHE A 306 13.81 14.63 -10.02
CA PHE A 306 13.71 16.08 -9.82
C PHE A 306 12.93 16.66 -10.98
N ASN A 307 11.63 16.87 -10.78
CA ASN A 307 10.68 17.32 -11.79
C ASN A 307 9.65 18.29 -11.19
N SER A 308 8.80 18.87 -12.05
CA SER A 308 7.81 19.89 -11.69
C SER A 308 6.80 19.47 -10.61
N ILE A 309 6.65 18.17 -10.34
CA ILE A 309 5.79 17.64 -9.27
C ILE A 309 6.60 17.35 -8.01
N THR A 310 7.71 16.62 -8.14
CA THR A 310 8.48 16.11 -6.99
C THR A 310 9.32 17.19 -6.31
N SER A 311 9.58 18.32 -6.98
CA SER A 311 10.38 19.45 -6.48
C SER A 311 9.54 20.63 -5.98
N GLU A 312 8.31 20.37 -5.51
CA GLU A 312 7.50 21.41 -4.86
C GLU A 312 8.21 21.98 -3.62
N ALA A 313 8.11 23.29 -3.39
CA ALA A 313 8.72 23.91 -2.22
C ALA A 313 8.11 23.37 -0.90
N ILE A 314 8.96 23.14 0.10
CA ILE A 314 8.55 22.51 1.36
C ILE A 314 8.04 23.53 2.40
N PRO A 315 7.22 23.12 3.38
CA PRO A 315 6.73 24.00 4.45
C PRO A 315 7.83 24.70 5.26
N GLN A 316 9.00 24.06 5.41
CA GLN A 316 10.14 24.60 6.17
C GLN A 316 10.76 25.84 5.49
N VAL A 317 10.58 25.97 4.18
CA VAL A 317 11.08 27.11 3.40
C VAL A 317 9.96 28.13 3.17
N THR A 318 8.76 27.66 2.83
CA THR A 318 7.64 28.54 2.45
C THR A 318 6.81 29.05 3.62
N GLY A 319 6.84 28.37 4.77
CA GLY A 319 5.93 28.62 5.89
C GLY A 319 4.48 28.18 5.63
N ALA A 320 4.16 27.59 4.47
CA ALA A 320 2.82 27.12 4.15
C ALA A 320 2.44 25.89 4.99
N PRO A 321 1.18 25.78 5.47
CA PRO A 321 0.76 24.67 6.33
C PRO A 321 0.64 23.33 5.58
N ASP A 322 0.40 23.38 4.28
CA ASP A 322 0.13 22.23 3.41
C ASP A 322 0.90 22.36 2.08
N MET A 323 1.21 21.21 1.47
CA MET A 323 1.74 21.13 0.10
C MET A 323 0.63 20.69 -0.87
N ARG A 324 0.73 21.12 -2.13
CA ARG A 324 -0.22 20.81 -3.21
C ARG A 324 -0.16 19.35 -3.64
N TYR A 325 1.03 18.77 -3.75
CA TYR A 325 1.22 17.42 -4.30
C TYR A 325 1.46 16.36 -3.23
N TYR A 326 1.79 16.79 -2.01
CA TYR A 326 2.26 15.90 -0.95
C TYR A 326 1.52 16.11 0.38
N TRP A 327 1.34 15.03 1.12
CA TRP A 327 0.95 15.07 2.53
C TRP A 327 2.15 15.30 3.44
N GLU A 328 3.30 14.77 3.03
CA GLU A 328 4.65 14.89 3.60
C GLU A 328 5.67 14.35 2.56
N ALA A 329 6.96 14.26 2.90
CA ALA A 329 8.06 13.87 2.01
C ALA A 329 7.84 12.57 1.17
N SER A 330 7.04 11.60 1.61
CA SER A 330 6.83 10.33 0.89
C SER A 330 5.46 10.19 0.23
N HIS A 331 4.38 10.59 0.90
CA HIS A 331 3.00 10.34 0.49
C HIS A 331 2.47 11.43 -0.43
N TYR A 332 2.36 11.11 -1.73
CA TYR A 332 1.69 11.98 -2.69
C TYR A 332 0.16 11.95 -2.53
N ARG A 333 -0.47 13.08 -2.86
CA ARG A 333 -1.92 13.27 -2.87
C ARG A 333 -2.55 12.66 -4.12
N ASP A 334 -3.88 12.55 -4.10
CA ASP A 334 -4.63 11.87 -5.16
C ASP A 334 -4.52 12.58 -6.53
N ASN A 335 -4.25 13.87 -6.55
CA ASN A 335 -3.97 14.66 -7.75
C ASN A 335 -2.72 14.16 -8.50
N VAL A 336 -1.66 13.80 -7.78
CA VAL A 336 -0.47 13.15 -8.37
C VAL A 336 -0.82 11.75 -8.86
N GLY A 337 -1.65 11.00 -8.14
CA GLY A 337 -2.14 9.71 -8.62
C GLY A 337 -2.95 9.80 -9.92
N ARG A 338 -3.75 10.85 -10.09
CA ARG A 338 -4.42 11.14 -11.37
C ARG A 338 -3.42 11.40 -12.50
N PHE A 339 -2.32 12.11 -12.23
CA PHE A 339 -1.23 12.28 -13.21
C PHE A 339 -0.54 10.96 -13.56
N ILE A 340 -0.26 10.11 -12.56
CA ILE A 340 0.33 8.78 -12.78
C ILE A 340 -0.58 7.96 -13.70
N LEU A 341 -1.86 7.84 -13.37
CA LEU A 341 -2.82 7.06 -14.16
C LEU A 341 -2.97 7.63 -15.58
N ALA A 342 -3.05 8.95 -15.73
CA ALA A 342 -3.12 9.59 -17.04
C ALA A 342 -1.85 9.37 -17.88
N ARG A 343 -0.65 9.37 -17.28
CA ARG A 343 0.60 9.06 -17.98
C ARG A 343 0.69 7.58 -18.39
N LEU A 344 0.18 6.67 -17.56
CA LEU A 344 0.22 5.23 -17.83
C LEU A 344 -0.80 4.78 -18.89
N PHE A 345 -1.97 5.42 -18.93
CA PHE A 345 -3.12 4.96 -19.71
C PHE A 345 -3.71 6.00 -20.68
N GLY A 346 -3.25 7.24 -20.64
CA GLY A 346 -3.92 8.37 -21.28
C GLY A 346 -5.08 8.88 -20.44
N GLY A 347 -5.73 9.96 -20.90
CA GLY A 347 -6.89 10.55 -20.23
C GLY A 347 -6.97 12.07 -20.41
N PRO A 348 -8.03 12.70 -19.91
CA PRO A 348 -8.25 14.15 -20.07
C PRO A 348 -7.36 15.01 -19.16
N VAL A 349 -6.70 14.40 -18.17
CA VAL A 349 -5.82 15.12 -17.23
C VAL A 349 -4.50 15.45 -17.94
N ALA A 350 -4.20 16.74 -18.08
CA ALA A 350 -2.93 17.20 -18.60
C ALA A 350 -1.79 16.87 -17.62
N VAL A 351 -0.82 16.06 -18.06
CA VAL A 351 0.34 15.67 -17.26
C VAL A 351 1.55 16.52 -17.66
N PRO A 352 2.28 17.14 -16.72
CA PRO A 352 3.53 17.84 -17.02
C PRO A 352 4.51 16.96 -17.81
N ALA A 353 5.15 17.50 -18.84
CA ALA A 353 5.95 16.71 -19.78
C ALA A 353 7.07 15.91 -19.09
N ASP A 354 7.71 16.53 -18.10
CA ASP A 354 8.80 16.01 -17.27
C ASP A 354 8.36 15.00 -16.19
N PHE A 355 7.06 14.77 -16.01
CA PHE A 355 6.54 13.85 -14.99
C PHE A 355 6.18 12.47 -15.57
N GLY A 356 7.04 11.49 -15.29
CA GLY A 356 6.85 10.09 -15.69
C GLY A 356 7.60 9.71 -16.97
N VAL A 357 8.79 9.13 -16.83
CA VAL A 357 9.65 8.70 -17.94
C VAL A 357 9.61 7.18 -18.06
N GLU A 358 9.29 6.65 -19.24
CA GLU A 358 9.37 5.20 -19.46
C GLU A 358 10.83 4.74 -19.49
N LEU A 359 11.16 3.78 -18.64
CA LEU A 359 12.49 3.21 -18.56
C LEU A 359 12.61 2.04 -19.56
N THR A 360 13.64 2.09 -20.39
CA THR A 360 13.93 1.10 -21.44
C THR A 360 15.41 0.74 -21.45
N GLU A 361 15.75 -0.43 -22.02
CA GLU A 361 17.15 -0.91 -22.10
C GLU A 361 18.05 0.12 -22.81
N THR A 362 17.53 0.83 -23.82
CA THR A 362 18.25 1.85 -24.57
C THR A 362 18.22 3.23 -23.91
N GLY A 363 17.18 3.53 -23.11
CA GLY A 363 16.97 4.86 -22.51
C GLY A 363 17.54 5.03 -21.10
N ILE A 364 17.81 3.94 -20.38
CA ILE A 364 18.15 4.00 -18.95
C ILE A 364 19.42 4.81 -18.65
N ALA A 365 20.46 4.70 -19.48
CA ALA A 365 21.70 5.46 -19.28
C ALA A 365 21.48 6.98 -19.43
N ALA A 366 20.69 7.39 -20.44
CA ALA A 366 20.33 8.79 -20.65
C ALA A 366 19.45 9.32 -19.51
N HIS A 367 18.48 8.52 -19.04
CA HIS A 367 17.63 8.86 -17.90
C HIS A 367 18.43 9.07 -16.61
N GLN A 368 19.40 8.20 -16.32
CA GLN A 368 20.28 8.32 -15.14
C GLN A 368 21.18 9.55 -15.24
N ALA A 369 21.77 9.82 -16.41
CA ALA A 369 22.54 11.04 -16.64
C ALA A 369 21.70 12.31 -16.47
N ALA A 370 20.48 12.33 -17.01
CA ALA A 370 19.55 13.45 -16.87
C ALA A 370 19.13 13.67 -15.41
N THR A 371 18.87 12.58 -14.66
CA THR A 371 18.52 12.63 -13.24
C THR A 371 19.68 13.20 -12.40
N ARG A 372 20.92 12.78 -12.65
CA ARG A 372 22.10 13.37 -11.99
C ARG A 372 22.24 14.86 -12.29
N ALA A 373 22.12 15.25 -13.55
CA ALA A 373 22.17 16.67 -13.92
C ALA A 373 21.02 17.49 -13.28
N ALA A 374 19.82 16.89 -13.13
CA ALA A 374 18.69 17.51 -12.47
C ALA A 374 18.90 17.66 -10.95
N ARG A 375 19.55 16.70 -10.30
CA ARG A 375 19.98 16.81 -8.89
C ARG A 375 20.91 18.00 -8.70
N GLU A 376 21.95 18.13 -9.51
CA GLU A 376 22.89 19.27 -9.40
C GLU A 376 22.19 20.61 -9.60
N ARG A 377 21.24 20.69 -10.56
CA ARG A 377 20.40 21.90 -10.72
C ARG A 377 19.52 22.14 -9.51
N TYR A 378 18.93 21.10 -8.94
CA TYR A 378 18.09 21.21 -7.74
C TYR A 378 18.90 21.76 -6.55
N HIS A 379 20.12 21.27 -6.31
CA HIS A 379 21.00 21.79 -5.25
C HIS A 379 21.31 23.28 -5.37
N VAL A 380 21.39 23.80 -6.60
CA VAL A 380 21.61 25.23 -6.86
C VAL A 380 20.33 26.03 -6.72
N GLN A 381 19.21 25.54 -7.26
CA GLN A 381 17.94 26.28 -7.33
C GLN A 381 17.13 26.22 -6.03
N HIS A 382 17.34 25.20 -5.20
CA HIS A 382 16.61 24.91 -3.95
C HIS A 382 17.61 24.81 -2.79
N ALA A 383 18.50 25.81 -2.70
CA ALA A 383 19.63 25.78 -1.76
C ALA A 383 19.18 25.66 -0.30
N ASP A 384 18.05 26.30 0.07
CA ASP A 384 17.49 26.24 1.41
C ASP A 384 16.95 24.84 1.74
N GLU A 385 16.23 24.20 0.80
CA GLU A 385 15.77 22.82 0.94
C GLU A 385 16.94 21.83 1.04
N THR A 386 17.99 22.03 0.24
CA THR A 386 19.21 21.21 0.29
C THR A 386 19.95 21.40 1.61
N ALA A 387 20.07 22.64 2.11
CA ALA A 387 20.66 22.91 3.41
C ALA A 387 19.85 22.27 4.55
N TYR A 388 18.52 22.37 4.48
CA TYR A 388 17.61 21.72 5.42
C TYR A 388 17.79 20.20 5.43
N LEU A 389 17.78 19.54 4.26
CA LEU A 389 18.00 18.09 4.19
C LEU A 389 19.35 17.69 4.79
N ARG A 390 20.44 18.38 4.41
CA ARG A 390 21.77 18.08 4.94
C ARG A 390 21.82 18.21 6.46
N HIS A 391 21.18 19.24 7.02
CA HIS A 391 21.03 19.37 8.46
C HIS A 391 20.26 18.20 9.07
N VAL A 392 19.09 17.85 8.52
CA VAL A 392 18.24 16.74 9.00
C VAL A 392 18.98 15.41 9.04
N LEU A 393 19.84 15.13 8.07
CA LEU A 393 20.62 13.88 8.01
C LEU A 393 21.74 13.79 9.06
N THR A 394 22.09 14.91 9.71
CA THR A 394 23.05 14.94 10.84
C THR A 394 22.38 14.75 12.19
N LEU A 395 21.06 14.94 12.28
CA LEU A 395 20.32 14.82 13.52
C LEU A 395 20.13 13.34 13.93
N PRO A 396 20.06 13.04 15.24
CA PRO A 396 19.56 11.76 15.71
C PRO A 396 18.16 11.49 15.15
N ARG A 397 17.85 10.22 14.92
CA ARG A 397 16.53 9.83 14.42
C ARG A 397 15.47 10.13 15.47
N GLU A 398 14.44 10.88 15.10
CA GLU A 398 13.30 11.07 15.99
C GLU A 398 12.57 9.72 16.21
N PRO A 399 12.16 9.39 17.45
CA PRO A 399 11.39 8.20 17.72
C PRO A 399 10.05 8.22 16.95
N LYS A 400 9.61 7.04 16.50
CA LYS A 400 8.44 6.84 15.63
C LYS A 400 7.10 7.18 16.27
#